data_AF-A2DK68-F1
#
_entry.id   AF-A2DK68-F1
#
_cell.length_a   1.000
_cell.length_b   1.000
_cell.length_c   1.000
_cell.angle_alpha   90.00
_cell.angle_beta   90.00
_cell.angle_gamma   90.00
#
_symmetry.space_group_name_H-M   'P 1'
#
loop_
_entity.id
_entity.type
_entity.pdbx_description
1 polymer ?
#
loop_
_entity_poly.entity_id
_entity_poly.type
_entity_poly.pdbx_seq_one_letter_code
_entity_poly.pdbx_strand_id
1 'polypeptide(L)'
;MFLNDKAYPHSYFEATQDKSYKNYLLESTITGSRGKTGPIYHFYRENIVRNVNISNSIASWSNSVYLISGNSDLNATVSYSTFIKNTASFGRCLHHSEHGIQENHCNIISNECSIYGVISAYLYATVFFRNCIISNNKGYSLFFASNSASITVSSCFISSNKYVNFCASSGTGASFDISTIISLNIANLHISTALCYADYAYYYLTKITTGKSNFIIREDTTISGTVSFDRIKEESFTLEIWIDSYSSKKLNRESGSSIYQYSISIPSELTKGNHKIYCKFSDSYTFRSNTVSVEFKYLYPFSLELSNLEKSEYNKTIDKRIKLSGSGVYSEGFSIICRIGEINSTFEGNPIKNTETHRFTFSGFCLIPDYISKENEYLVTVWGITTNNRECTVGKSQKFRFYRNYPALEVTPLTTRRFVRNLDSIISVSGYVSDQDGDDEVKINGFIEGYPNSQTPQSISSIPISDLEKHKFNIHISIPNNLSQGVDKVNVFSIISHFIIKSTLQYLILSENHHFP
;
A
#
# COMPACT_ATOMS: atom_id res chain seq x y z
N MET A 1 13.56 40.10 28.50
CA MET A 1 13.39 40.53 29.90
C MET A 1 12.81 41.95 29.87
N PHE A 2 11.49 42.07 29.76
CA PHE A 2 10.77 43.35 29.90
C PHE A 2 10.11 43.33 31.27
N LEU A 3 10.62 44.17 32.16
CA LEU A 3 9.97 44.55 33.42
C LEU A 3 8.72 45.36 33.06
N ASN A 4 7.62 44.67 32.82
CA ASN A 4 6.31 45.30 32.94
C ASN A 4 5.89 45.11 34.40
N ASP A 5 5.46 46.18 35.05
CA ASP A 5 4.88 46.25 36.41
C ASP A 5 3.57 45.44 36.54
N LYS A 6 3.39 44.43 35.69
CA LYS A 6 2.11 43.79 35.40
C LYS A 6 2.10 42.38 35.96
N ALA A 7 0.91 42.07 36.46
CA ALA A 7 0.52 40.82 37.08
C ALA A 7 0.99 39.60 36.25
N TYR A 8 1.46 38.55 36.93
CA TYR A 8 1.77 37.21 36.39
C TYR A 8 3.07 37.07 35.58
N PRO A 9 4.24 36.95 36.26
CA PRO A 9 5.56 36.99 35.63
C PRO A 9 5.98 35.75 34.82
N HIS A 10 5.19 34.66 34.79
CA HIS A 10 5.60 33.41 34.11
C HIS A 10 4.63 32.95 33.02
N SER A 11 3.34 32.91 33.28
CA SER A 11 2.33 32.44 32.32
C SER A 11 1.07 33.27 32.44
N TYR A 12 0.74 33.99 31.35
CA TYR A 12 -0.50 34.75 31.21
C TYR A 12 -1.21 34.25 29.95
N PHE A 13 -2.32 33.56 30.14
CA PHE A 13 -3.22 33.13 29.07
C PHE A 13 -4.62 33.67 29.35
N GLU A 14 -5.10 34.51 28.45
CA GLU A 14 -6.47 35.00 28.42
C GLU A 14 -6.98 34.76 27.00
N ALA A 15 -7.71 33.66 26.79
CA ALA A 15 -8.14 33.24 25.48
C ALA A 15 -9.50 33.86 25.09
N THR A 16 -9.75 34.04 23.78
CA THR A 16 -11.08 34.43 23.25
C THR A 16 -12.13 33.35 23.57
N GLN A 17 -13.44 33.64 23.55
CA GLN A 17 -14.50 32.69 23.94
C GLN A 17 -14.77 31.50 22.99
N ASP A 18 -14.00 31.31 21.92
CA ASP A 18 -14.21 30.16 21.03
C ASP A 18 -13.94 28.82 21.79
N LYS A 19 -14.26 27.65 21.24
CA LYS A 19 -14.17 26.37 21.97
C LYS A 19 -13.06 25.43 21.45
N SER A 20 -12.36 25.81 20.39
CA SER A 20 -11.35 24.98 19.72
C SER A 20 -9.95 24.96 20.36
N TYR A 21 -9.59 25.99 21.15
CA TYR A 21 -8.29 26.12 21.79
C TYR A 21 -8.27 25.55 23.22
N LYS A 22 -7.19 24.85 23.54
CA LYS A 22 -6.88 24.28 24.86
C LYS A 22 -5.57 24.89 25.35
N ASN A 23 -5.53 25.29 26.63
CA ASN A 23 -4.35 25.87 27.24
C ASN A 23 -3.64 24.81 28.09
N TYR A 24 -2.36 24.58 27.83
CA TYR A 24 -1.57 23.59 28.53
C TYR A 24 -0.37 24.23 29.23
N LEU A 25 -0.18 23.92 30.51
CA LEU A 25 1.09 24.09 31.20
C LEU A 25 1.49 22.75 31.81
N LEU A 26 2.51 22.13 31.22
CA LEU A 26 2.97 20.80 31.57
C LEU A 26 4.41 20.86 32.09
N GLU A 27 4.75 20.01 33.05
CA GLU A 27 6.13 19.68 33.43
C GLU A 27 7.03 20.90 33.72
N SER A 28 6.49 21.87 34.46
CA SER A 28 7.15 23.15 34.71
C SER A 28 7.53 23.32 36.18
N THR A 29 8.72 23.86 36.45
CA THR A 29 9.12 24.25 37.81
C THR A 29 9.34 25.75 37.87
N ILE A 30 8.55 26.42 38.70
CA ILE A 30 8.56 27.88 38.91
C ILE A 30 8.95 28.12 40.36
N THR A 31 10.09 28.79 40.60
CA THR A 31 10.56 29.08 41.95
C THR A 31 10.89 30.56 42.11
N GLY A 32 10.60 31.12 43.28
CA GLY A 32 11.01 32.48 43.64
C GLY A 32 10.31 33.59 42.85
N SER A 33 9.14 33.32 42.27
CA SER A 33 8.36 34.33 41.53
C SER A 33 7.96 35.48 42.45
N ARG A 34 8.25 36.73 42.07
CA ARG A 34 7.88 37.93 42.83
C ARG A 34 7.08 38.90 41.96
N GLY A 35 5.98 39.42 42.48
CA GLY A 35 5.15 40.38 41.75
C GLY A 35 3.90 40.81 42.52
N LYS A 36 3.02 41.57 41.86
CA LYS A 36 1.69 41.89 42.41
C LYS A 36 0.84 40.63 42.58
N THR A 37 0.98 39.70 41.64
CA THR A 37 0.35 38.39 41.66
C THR A 37 1.37 37.27 41.45
N GLY A 38 0.97 36.02 41.68
CA GLY A 38 1.80 34.85 41.45
C GLY A 38 2.01 34.54 39.96
N PRO A 39 2.72 33.46 39.63
CA PRO A 39 3.27 33.24 38.29
C PRO A 39 2.26 32.91 37.19
N ILE A 40 1.05 32.41 37.52
CA ILE A 40 0.11 31.88 36.53
C ILE A 40 -1.22 32.63 36.55
N TYR A 41 -1.69 33.02 35.38
CA TYR A 41 -3.04 33.52 35.11
C TYR A 41 -3.61 32.87 33.86
N HIS A 42 -4.51 31.92 34.04
CA HIS A 42 -5.20 31.22 32.95
C HIS A 42 -6.70 31.49 33.08
N PHE A 43 -7.25 32.22 32.11
CA PHE A 43 -8.65 32.63 32.12
C PHE A 43 -9.36 32.19 30.82
N TYR A 44 -10.59 31.71 30.98
CA TYR A 44 -11.46 31.07 29.99
C TYR A 44 -10.92 29.75 29.38
N ARG A 45 -11.84 28.93 28.83
CA ARG A 45 -11.59 27.63 28.15
C ARG A 45 -11.08 26.47 29.04
N GLU A 46 -10.71 25.36 28.40
CA GLU A 46 -10.12 24.18 29.04
C GLU A 46 -8.65 24.47 29.40
N ASN A 47 -8.43 24.82 30.66
CA ASN A 47 -7.09 25.06 31.23
C ASN A 47 -6.58 23.77 31.87
N ILE A 48 -5.44 23.25 31.41
CA ILE A 48 -4.83 22.03 31.91
C ILE A 48 -3.43 22.36 32.46
N VAL A 49 -3.30 22.29 33.78
CA VAL A 49 -2.02 22.45 34.51
C VAL A 49 -1.64 21.11 35.11
N ARG A 50 -0.50 20.53 34.72
CA ARG A 50 -0.11 19.20 35.21
C ARG A 50 1.39 19.05 35.42
N ASN A 51 1.78 18.36 36.49
CA ASN A 51 3.19 18.19 36.87
C ASN A 51 3.90 19.56 37.02
N VAL A 52 3.22 20.54 37.63
CA VAL A 52 3.76 21.89 37.83
C VAL A 52 4.16 22.08 39.29
N ASN A 53 5.41 22.50 39.51
CA ASN A 53 5.94 22.78 40.83
C ASN A 53 6.10 24.29 41.00
N ILE A 54 5.35 24.90 41.91
CA ILE A 54 5.45 26.33 42.22
C ILE A 54 5.90 26.49 43.67
N SER A 55 7.06 27.10 43.88
CA SER A 55 7.60 27.25 45.21
C SER A 55 8.20 28.62 45.51
N ASN A 56 8.17 28.99 46.79
CA ASN A 56 8.79 30.23 47.28
C ASN A 56 8.32 31.50 46.54
N SER A 57 7.10 31.49 45.97
CA SER A 57 6.55 32.63 45.25
C SER A 57 5.95 33.64 46.22
N ILE A 58 6.22 34.92 46.01
CA ILE A 58 5.77 36.02 46.86
C ILE A 58 4.93 36.98 46.01
N ALA A 59 3.62 37.04 46.30
CA ALA A 59 2.72 38.04 45.75
C ALA A 59 2.49 39.17 46.77
N SER A 60 2.74 40.42 46.38
CA SER A 60 2.45 41.58 47.23
C SER A 60 0.95 41.85 47.37
N TRP A 61 0.12 41.32 46.47
CA TRP A 61 -1.33 41.43 46.54
C TRP A 61 -2.03 40.07 46.63
N SER A 62 -2.21 39.33 45.53
CA SER A 62 -3.04 38.12 45.51
C SER A 62 -2.54 37.02 44.57
N ASN A 63 -3.05 35.80 44.74
CA ASN A 63 -2.85 34.64 43.85
C ASN A 63 -1.38 34.23 43.75
N SER A 64 -0.69 34.03 44.88
CA SER A 64 0.77 33.75 44.90
C SER A 64 1.18 32.48 44.14
N VAL A 65 0.23 31.59 43.82
CA VAL A 65 0.43 30.38 43.02
C VAL A 65 -0.16 30.58 41.61
N TYR A 66 -1.49 30.65 41.51
CA TYR A 66 -2.17 30.85 40.24
C TYR A 66 -3.55 31.50 40.41
N LEU A 67 -4.06 31.99 39.28
CA LEU A 67 -5.47 32.20 39.01
C LEU A 67 -5.85 31.31 37.82
N ILE A 68 -6.81 30.41 38.01
CA ILE A 68 -7.32 29.52 36.97
C ILE A 68 -8.84 29.63 36.94
N SER A 69 -9.41 29.68 35.74
CA SER A 69 -10.86 29.60 35.55
C SER A 69 -11.30 28.41 34.70
N GLY A 70 -12.49 27.90 34.98
CA GLY A 70 -13.17 26.93 34.13
C GLY A 70 -13.97 27.59 33.01
N ASN A 71 -14.69 26.78 32.24
CA ASN A 71 -15.71 27.22 31.28
C ASN A 71 -17.04 26.50 31.60
N SER A 72 -18.17 27.11 31.25
CA SER A 72 -19.52 26.56 31.40
C SER A 72 -19.67 25.11 30.91
N ASP A 73 -18.95 24.74 29.85
CA ASP A 73 -19.03 23.41 29.24
C ASP A 73 -17.83 22.50 29.54
N LEU A 74 -16.72 23.05 30.07
CA LEU A 74 -15.45 22.33 30.22
C LEU A 74 -14.77 22.70 31.54
N ASN A 75 -14.37 21.67 32.30
CA ASN A 75 -13.67 21.89 33.57
C ASN A 75 -12.21 22.26 33.34
N ALA A 76 -11.69 23.25 34.07
CA ALA A 76 -10.24 23.38 34.21
C ALA A 76 -9.70 22.25 35.08
N THR A 77 -8.52 21.74 34.78
CA THR A 77 -7.90 20.63 35.52
C THR A 77 -6.49 21.02 35.93
N VAL A 78 -6.22 20.93 37.23
CA VAL A 78 -4.89 21.01 37.81
C VAL A 78 -4.60 19.66 38.44
N SER A 79 -3.48 19.05 38.09
CA SER A 79 -3.18 17.71 38.60
C SER A 79 -1.71 17.44 38.84
N TYR A 80 -1.43 16.54 39.79
CA TYR A 80 -0.07 16.04 40.08
C TYR A 80 0.95 17.17 40.30
N SER A 81 0.49 18.29 40.88
CA SER A 81 1.24 19.54 40.96
C SER A 81 1.57 19.86 42.42
N THR A 82 2.71 20.50 42.67
CA THR A 82 3.16 20.85 44.01
C THR A 82 3.30 22.35 44.19
N PHE A 83 2.61 22.88 45.20
CA PHE A 83 2.61 24.29 45.57
C PHE A 83 3.14 24.43 47.00
N ILE A 84 4.41 24.83 47.14
CA ILE A 84 5.13 24.86 48.43
C ILE A 84 5.60 26.26 48.80
N LYS A 85 5.34 26.70 50.04
CA LYS A 85 5.92 27.95 50.60
C LYS A 85 5.62 29.20 49.77
N ASN A 86 4.43 29.30 49.19
CA ASN A 86 4.03 30.51 48.46
C ASN A 86 3.25 31.47 49.37
N THR A 87 3.59 32.76 49.33
CA THR A 87 3.06 33.79 50.23
C THR A 87 2.30 34.87 49.45
N ALA A 88 1.05 35.15 49.82
CA ALA A 88 0.25 36.27 49.33
C ALA A 88 0.00 37.28 50.45
N SER A 89 0.51 38.51 50.30
CA SER A 89 0.55 39.48 51.40
C SER A 89 -0.82 40.10 51.74
N PHE A 90 -1.78 40.09 50.82
CA PHE A 90 -3.13 40.60 51.04
C PHE A 90 -4.23 39.57 50.71
N GLY A 91 -3.99 38.73 49.71
CA GLY A 91 -5.05 37.97 49.05
C GLY A 91 -5.15 36.50 49.49
N ARG A 92 -4.97 35.64 48.48
CA ARG A 92 -5.13 34.18 48.47
C ARG A 92 -3.95 33.56 47.73
N CYS A 93 -3.69 32.27 47.93
CA CYS A 93 -2.60 31.59 47.21
C CYS A 93 -3.10 31.01 45.88
N LEU A 94 -4.15 30.19 45.96
CA LEU A 94 -4.78 29.53 44.82
C LEU A 94 -6.14 30.16 44.56
N HIS A 95 -6.35 30.72 43.36
CA HIS A 95 -7.60 31.35 42.97
C HIS A 95 -8.28 30.57 41.84
N HIS A 96 -9.49 30.11 42.15
CA HIS A 96 -10.39 29.42 41.26
C HIS A 96 -11.55 30.36 40.95
N SER A 97 -11.80 30.66 39.69
CA SER A 97 -12.86 31.57 39.26
C SER A 97 -13.71 30.90 38.19
N GLU A 98 -15.03 31.08 38.19
CA GLU A 98 -15.93 30.63 37.12
C GLU A 98 -15.95 29.12 36.82
N HIS A 99 -17.14 28.53 36.87
CA HIS A 99 -17.45 27.17 36.40
C HIS A 99 -16.61 26.05 37.05
N GLY A 100 -16.61 24.86 36.45
CA GLY A 100 -16.03 23.66 37.06
C GLY A 100 -14.50 23.64 37.03
N ILE A 101 -13.87 23.36 38.17
CA ILE A 101 -12.41 23.25 38.29
C ILE A 101 -12.08 22.01 39.11
N GLN A 102 -11.16 21.18 38.63
CA GLN A 102 -10.74 19.94 39.25
C GLN A 102 -9.27 19.99 39.64
N GLU A 103 -8.98 19.73 40.91
CA GLU A 103 -7.68 19.71 41.54
C GLU A 103 -7.39 18.28 42.02
N ASN A 104 -6.57 17.54 41.29
CA ASN A 104 -6.40 16.11 41.51
C ASN A 104 -4.94 15.77 41.84
N HIS A 105 -4.71 15.08 42.97
CA HIS A 105 -3.36 14.64 43.37
C HIS A 105 -2.35 15.79 43.53
N CYS A 106 -2.80 16.93 44.05
CA CYS A 106 -1.95 18.10 44.28
C CYS A 106 -1.41 18.17 45.72
N ASN A 107 -0.19 18.67 45.87
CA ASN A 107 0.41 18.99 47.17
C ASN A 107 0.34 20.51 47.41
N ILE A 108 -0.45 20.94 48.40
CA ILE A 108 -0.61 22.34 48.78
C ILE A 108 -0.04 22.49 50.19
N ILE A 109 1.25 22.85 50.28
CA ILE A 109 2.02 22.74 51.52
C ILE A 109 2.65 24.07 51.92
N SER A 110 2.48 24.47 53.18
CA SER A 110 3.15 25.66 53.74
C SER A 110 2.88 26.97 53.01
N ASN A 111 1.75 27.11 52.33
CA ASN A 111 1.38 28.36 51.67
C ASN A 111 0.76 29.33 52.68
N GLU A 112 1.00 30.64 52.50
CA GLU A 112 0.58 31.67 53.46
C GLU A 112 -0.23 32.79 52.80
N CYS A 113 -1.37 33.18 53.39
CA CYS A 113 -2.13 34.37 52.97
C CYS A 113 -2.72 35.14 54.16
N SER A 114 -3.08 36.42 53.99
CA SER A 114 -3.46 37.27 55.13
C SER A 114 -4.96 37.52 55.31
N ILE A 115 -5.76 37.65 54.25
CA ILE A 115 -7.17 38.11 54.37
C ILE A 115 -8.20 37.07 53.91
N TYR A 116 -7.91 36.28 52.87
CA TYR A 116 -8.85 35.29 52.34
C TYR A 116 -8.45 33.86 52.69
N GLY A 117 -8.91 32.90 51.88
CA GLY A 117 -8.52 31.50 51.95
C GLY A 117 -7.22 31.24 51.20
N VAL A 118 -6.39 30.33 51.73
CA VAL A 118 -5.26 29.76 50.99
C VAL A 118 -5.75 29.21 49.65
N ILE A 119 -6.88 28.51 49.69
CA ILE A 119 -7.67 28.04 48.55
C ILE A 119 -8.95 28.86 48.48
N SER A 120 -9.19 29.51 47.34
CA SER A 120 -10.36 30.37 47.17
C SER A 120 -11.12 30.07 45.88
N ALA A 121 -12.46 30.07 45.97
CA ALA A 121 -13.40 29.93 44.86
C ALA A 121 -14.28 31.18 44.70
N TYR A 122 -14.34 31.73 43.49
CA TYR A 122 -15.03 32.99 43.16
C TYR A 122 -15.95 32.85 41.95
N LEU A 123 -16.95 33.73 41.84
CA LEU A 123 -17.79 33.91 40.64
C LEU A 123 -18.37 32.60 40.09
N TYR A 124 -19.27 31.94 40.83
CA TYR A 124 -19.90 30.67 40.40
C TYR A 124 -18.93 29.50 40.17
N ALA A 125 -17.70 29.58 40.68
CA ALA A 125 -16.75 28.47 40.60
C ALA A 125 -17.26 27.25 41.38
N THR A 126 -17.18 26.08 40.76
CA THR A 126 -17.42 24.77 41.38
C THR A 126 -16.10 24.02 41.41
N VAL A 127 -15.42 24.02 42.56
CA VAL A 127 -14.06 23.48 42.68
C VAL A 127 -14.08 22.14 43.39
N PHE A 128 -13.43 21.14 42.79
CA PHE A 128 -13.31 19.78 43.32
C PHE A 128 -11.86 19.45 43.63
N PHE A 129 -11.53 19.19 44.89
CA PHE A 129 -10.24 18.65 45.30
C PHE A 129 -10.36 17.15 45.53
N ARG A 130 -9.50 16.36 44.89
CA ARG A 130 -9.46 14.90 45.04
C ARG A 130 -8.05 14.39 45.27
N ASN A 131 -7.88 13.53 46.27
CA ASN A 131 -6.61 12.85 46.54
C ASN A 131 -5.42 13.80 46.79
N CYS A 132 -5.67 15.00 47.33
CA CYS A 132 -4.65 16.02 47.56
C CYS A 132 -4.08 15.97 48.98
N ILE A 133 -2.87 16.50 49.15
CA ILE A 133 -2.25 16.75 50.45
C ILE A 133 -2.29 18.26 50.70
N ILE A 134 -2.99 18.67 51.76
CA ILE A 134 -3.16 20.07 52.12
C ILE A 134 -2.62 20.24 53.54
N SER A 135 -1.37 20.66 53.69
CA SER A 135 -0.71 20.67 54.99
C SER A 135 0.12 21.90 55.32
N ASN A 136 0.24 22.23 56.60
CA ASN A 136 1.07 23.33 57.11
C ASN A 136 0.78 24.72 56.53
N ASN A 137 -0.36 24.94 55.87
CA ASN A 137 -0.71 26.24 55.32
C ASN A 137 -1.18 27.20 56.42
N LYS A 138 -1.01 28.51 56.19
CA LYS A 138 -1.36 29.56 57.13
C LYS A 138 -2.24 30.63 56.46
N GLY A 139 -3.34 31.03 57.09
CA GLY A 139 -4.03 32.24 56.65
C GLY A 139 -5.31 32.56 57.39
N TYR A 140 -6.08 33.53 56.89
CA TYR A 140 -7.37 33.85 57.50
C TYR A 140 -8.32 32.65 57.44
N SER A 141 -8.40 32.00 56.26
CA SER A 141 -9.06 30.70 56.14
C SER A 141 -8.26 29.69 55.33
N LEU A 142 -8.57 28.40 55.48
CA LEU A 142 -8.03 27.37 54.57
C LEU A 142 -8.80 27.38 53.25
N PHE A 143 -10.12 27.28 53.34
CA PHE A 143 -11.04 27.35 52.20
C PHE A 143 -11.90 28.60 52.26
N PHE A 144 -11.99 29.33 51.15
CA PHE A 144 -12.84 30.49 51.02
C PHE A 144 -13.73 30.38 49.77
N ALA A 145 -15.02 30.67 49.89
CA ALA A 145 -15.94 30.69 48.74
C ALA A 145 -16.84 31.94 48.72
N SER A 146 -16.99 32.55 47.55
CA SER A 146 -17.93 33.66 47.34
C SER A 146 -19.40 33.21 47.34
N ASN A 147 -20.35 34.15 47.36
CA ASN A 147 -21.81 33.92 47.53
C ASN A 147 -22.50 33.00 46.50
N SER A 148 -21.78 32.46 45.52
CA SER A 148 -22.30 31.52 44.52
C SER A 148 -21.32 30.41 44.16
N ALA A 149 -20.20 30.33 44.88
CA ALA A 149 -19.14 29.36 44.62
C ALA A 149 -19.26 28.18 45.58
N SER A 150 -18.76 27.03 45.15
CA SER A 150 -18.74 25.81 45.96
C SER A 150 -17.36 25.15 45.93
N ILE A 151 -16.93 24.64 47.08
CA ILE A 151 -15.72 23.84 47.20
C ILE A 151 -16.10 22.47 47.73
N THR A 152 -15.78 21.43 46.96
CA THR A 152 -15.90 20.03 47.37
C THR A 152 -14.50 19.45 47.55
N VAL A 153 -14.23 18.83 48.68
CA VAL A 153 -12.97 18.18 49.00
C VAL A 153 -13.25 16.73 49.34
N SER A 154 -12.60 15.81 48.64
CA SER A 154 -12.81 14.37 48.84
C SER A 154 -11.49 13.61 48.78
N SER A 155 -11.35 12.62 49.66
CA SER A 155 -10.16 11.77 49.71
C SER A 155 -8.84 12.53 49.92
N CYS A 156 -8.88 13.72 50.51
CA CYS A 156 -7.69 14.55 50.76
C CYS A 156 -7.16 14.37 52.19
N PHE A 157 -5.85 14.43 52.35
CA PHE A 157 -5.20 14.51 53.66
C PHE A 157 -4.99 15.98 54.04
N ILE A 158 -5.61 16.40 55.14
CA ILE A 158 -5.54 17.78 55.63
C ILE A 158 -4.97 17.78 57.04
N SER A 159 -3.77 18.35 57.23
CA SER A 159 -3.09 18.30 58.53
C SER A 159 -2.25 19.54 58.84
N SER A 160 -2.15 19.90 60.12
CA SER A 160 -1.23 20.92 60.64
C SER A 160 -1.35 22.33 60.04
N ASN A 161 -2.50 22.67 59.46
CA ASN A 161 -2.77 24.02 58.93
C ASN A 161 -3.16 24.98 60.07
N LYS A 162 -2.72 26.25 60.01
CA LYS A 162 -3.00 27.30 61.01
C LYS A 162 -3.89 28.39 60.42
N TYR A 163 -5.14 28.48 60.85
CA TYR A 163 -6.11 29.43 60.32
C TYR A 163 -7.02 30.01 61.38
N VAL A 164 -7.62 31.17 61.09
CA VAL A 164 -8.69 31.75 61.92
C VAL A 164 -9.98 30.96 61.72
N ASN A 165 -10.32 30.67 60.47
CA ASN A 165 -11.51 29.90 60.09
C ASN A 165 -11.13 28.72 59.17
N PHE A 166 -11.68 27.53 59.41
CA PHE A 166 -11.43 26.40 58.49
C PHE A 166 -12.06 26.67 57.11
N CYS A 167 -13.31 27.13 57.10
CA CYS A 167 -14.04 27.60 55.94
C CYS A 167 -14.57 29.02 56.20
N ALA A 168 -14.53 29.90 55.21
CA ALA A 168 -15.10 31.25 55.29
C ALA A 168 -15.83 31.61 53.99
N SER A 169 -16.87 32.45 54.06
CA SER A 169 -17.58 32.95 52.88
C SER A 169 -17.86 34.44 52.93
N SER A 170 -18.08 35.06 51.76
CA SER A 170 -18.53 36.46 51.66
C SER A 170 -20.06 36.62 51.63
N GLY A 171 -20.82 35.52 51.77
CA GLY A 171 -22.28 35.52 51.71
C GLY A 171 -22.89 34.15 52.05
N THR A 172 -24.22 34.08 52.09
CA THR A 172 -24.99 32.90 52.53
C THR A 172 -25.13 31.79 51.49
N GLY A 173 -24.81 32.06 50.21
CA GLY A 173 -24.94 31.10 49.10
C GLY A 173 -23.67 30.28 48.80
N ALA A 174 -22.62 30.40 49.61
CA ALA A 174 -21.42 29.57 49.49
C ALA A 174 -21.68 28.15 50.01
N SER A 175 -21.17 27.13 49.31
CA SER A 175 -21.31 25.72 49.71
C SER A 175 -19.95 25.05 49.91
N PHE A 176 -19.82 24.27 50.99
CA PHE A 176 -18.63 23.49 51.30
C PHE A 176 -19.03 22.05 51.59
N ASP A 177 -18.45 21.10 50.88
CA ASP A 177 -18.57 19.67 51.15
C ASP A 177 -17.16 19.10 51.33
N ILE A 178 -16.74 18.90 52.58
CA ILE A 178 -15.37 18.55 52.92
C ILE A 178 -15.36 17.19 53.62
N SER A 179 -14.93 16.17 52.90
CA SER A 179 -14.63 14.84 53.42
C SER A 179 -13.11 14.65 53.47
N THR A 180 -12.56 14.54 54.68
CA THR A 180 -11.13 14.36 54.90
C THR A 180 -10.81 12.90 55.24
N ILE A 181 -9.62 12.45 54.81
CA ILE A 181 -9.03 11.23 55.33
C ILE A 181 -8.14 11.66 56.50
N ILE A 182 -8.52 11.25 57.72
CA ILE A 182 -7.92 11.73 58.98
C ILE A 182 -6.49 11.18 59.18
N SER A 183 -6.16 10.07 58.49
CA SER A 183 -4.82 9.49 58.50
C SER A 183 -4.41 9.05 57.10
N LEU A 184 -3.33 9.65 56.58
CA LEU A 184 -2.49 8.95 55.61
C LEU A 184 -1.32 8.37 56.41
N ASN A 185 -1.32 7.04 56.59
CA ASN A 185 -0.18 6.33 57.18
C ASN A 185 0.93 6.22 56.13
N ILE A 186 1.54 7.35 55.79
CA ILE A 186 2.72 7.37 54.90
C ILE A 186 3.96 7.29 55.79
N ALA A 187 4.52 6.09 55.90
CA ALA A 187 5.81 5.85 56.53
C ALA A 187 6.97 6.32 55.62
N ASN A 188 6.99 7.60 55.23
CA ASN A 188 8.05 8.16 54.39
C ASN A 188 8.52 9.51 54.95
N LEU A 189 9.78 9.54 55.41
CA LEU A 189 10.45 10.73 55.95
C LEU A 189 10.66 11.85 54.90
N HIS A 190 10.45 11.56 53.62
CA HIS A 190 10.66 12.47 52.49
C HIS A 190 9.37 12.92 51.81
N ILE A 191 8.24 12.98 52.55
CA ILE A 191 6.93 13.34 51.99
C ILE A 191 6.91 14.68 51.24
N SER A 192 7.78 15.62 51.60
CA SER A 192 7.92 16.93 50.94
C SER A 192 8.52 16.85 49.53
N THR A 193 9.17 15.75 49.17
CA THR A 193 9.76 15.51 47.84
C THR A 193 9.16 14.31 47.10
N ALA A 194 8.44 13.42 47.80
CA ALA A 194 8.06 12.11 47.27
C ALA A 194 6.72 12.04 46.51
N LEU A 195 5.89 13.08 46.47
CA LEU A 195 4.48 12.93 46.07
C LEU A 195 3.99 13.67 44.82
N CYS A 196 4.84 14.32 44.01
CA CYS A 196 4.38 14.89 42.72
C CYS A 196 5.42 14.83 41.61
N TYR A 197 6.02 13.67 41.40
CA TYR A 197 6.32 13.26 40.03
C TYR A 197 5.35 12.15 39.72
N ALA A 198 4.22 12.49 39.10
CA ALA A 198 3.41 11.46 38.50
C ALA A 198 4.09 11.09 37.19
N ASP A 199 4.80 9.97 37.20
CA ASP A 199 5.20 9.23 35.99
C ASP A 199 4.00 8.72 35.18
N TYR A 200 2.76 9.17 35.49
CA TYR A 200 1.67 9.17 34.52
C TYR A 200 1.93 10.22 33.43
N ALA A 201 3.00 9.98 32.70
CA ALA A 201 3.20 10.50 31.38
C ALA A 201 2.02 10.07 30.52
N TYR A 202 1.36 11.05 29.91
CA TYR A 202 0.41 10.77 28.86
C TYR A 202 1.10 9.93 27.79
N TYR A 203 0.65 8.69 27.64
CA TYR A 203 1.07 7.88 26.51
C TYR A 203 0.36 8.45 25.28
N TYR A 204 1.15 8.91 24.31
CA TYR A 204 0.64 9.35 23.03
C TYR A 204 0.89 8.28 22.00
N LEU A 205 -0.13 8.01 21.18
CA LEU A 205 0.09 7.24 19.97
C LEU A 205 0.87 8.13 18.99
N THR A 206 2.06 7.69 18.61
CA THR A 206 2.91 8.43 17.67
C THR A 206 2.62 8.01 16.24
N LYS A 207 2.34 6.72 16.01
CA LYS A 207 2.15 6.17 14.67
C LYS A 207 1.36 4.88 14.67
N ILE A 208 0.66 4.63 13.58
CA ILE A 208 0.20 3.29 13.17
C ILE A 208 0.81 2.96 11.80
N THR A 209 1.17 1.70 11.58
CA THR A 209 1.74 1.20 10.32
C THR A 209 1.00 -0.04 9.86
N THR A 210 1.16 -0.41 8.59
CA THR A 210 0.74 -1.68 8.00
C THR A 210 1.95 -2.41 7.44
N GLY A 211 1.89 -3.75 7.36
CA GLY A 211 2.95 -4.56 6.75
C GLY A 211 3.16 -4.29 5.24
N LYS A 212 2.09 -3.84 4.55
CA LYS A 212 2.11 -3.39 3.16
C LYS A 212 1.06 -2.28 2.94
N SER A 213 1.20 -1.51 1.87
CA SER A 213 0.29 -0.41 1.53
C SER A 213 -0.82 -0.80 0.54
N ASN A 214 -0.68 -1.92 -0.17
CA ASN A 214 -1.64 -2.41 -1.15
C ASN A 214 -2.19 -3.78 -0.72
N PHE A 215 -3.52 -3.92 -0.76
CA PHE A 215 -4.24 -5.14 -0.43
C PHE A 215 -5.17 -5.52 -1.59
N ILE A 216 -5.36 -6.82 -1.80
CA ILE A 216 -6.13 -7.38 -2.91
C ILE A 216 -7.49 -7.89 -2.41
N ILE A 217 -8.55 -7.41 -3.05
CA ILE A 217 -9.94 -7.79 -2.81
C ILE A 217 -10.09 -9.31 -2.95
N ARG A 218 -10.69 -9.95 -1.94
CA ARG A 218 -10.93 -11.40 -1.80
C ARG A 218 -9.70 -12.28 -1.58
N GLU A 219 -8.49 -11.78 -1.77
CA GLU A 219 -7.26 -12.50 -1.42
C GLU A 219 -6.78 -12.12 -0.01
N ASP A 220 -6.70 -10.82 0.27
CA ASP A 220 -6.38 -10.31 1.59
C ASP A 220 -7.66 -10.19 2.43
N THR A 221 -7.71 -10.92 3.53
CA THR A 221 -8.83 -10.91 4.50
C THR A 221 -8.47 -10.20 5.81
N THR A 222 -7.19 -9.94 6.04
CA THR A 222 -6.70 -9.31 7.28
C THR A 222 -5.56 -8.34 6.99
N ILE A 223 -5.50 -7.25 7.74
CA ILE A 223 -4.38 -6.31 7.76
C ILE A 223 -3.65 -6.44 9.10
N SER A 224 -2.33 -6.60 9.03
CA SER A 224 -1.43 -6.59 10.18
C SER A 224 -0.47 -5.42 10.13
N GLY A 225 0.00 -4.99 11.29
CA GLY A 225 0.96 -3.90 11.43
C GLY A 225 1.26 -3.57 12.88
N THR A 226 1.87 -2.40 13.11
CA THR A 226 2.24 -1.94 14.46
C THR A 226 1.59 -0.62 14.83
N VAL A 227 1.38 -0.44 16.13
CA VAL A 227 1.04 0.83 16.78
C VAL A 227 2.19 1.21 17.70
N SER A 228 2.65 2.45 17.60
CA SER A 228 3.78 2.99 18.37
C SER A 228 3.31 4.05 19.36
N PHE A 229 3.94 4.03 20.53
CA PHE A 229 3.80 4.99 21.60
C PHE A 229 5.05 5.89 21.67
N ASP A 230 4.94 7.05 22.30
CA ASP A 230 6.06 7.97 22.54
C ASP A 230 7.06 7.42 23.58
N ARG A 231 6.63 6.47 24.40
CA ARG A 231 7.43 5.79 25.43
C ARG A 231 6.90 4.38 25.73
N ILE A 232 7.59 3.63 26.58
CA ILE A 232 7.18 2.27 26.99
C ILE A 232 5.90 2.34 27.81
N LYS A 233 4.84 1.64 27.41
CA LYS A 233 3.57 1.59 28.14
C LYS A 233 3.69 0.69 29.36
N GLU A 234 3.54 1.24 30.56
CA GLU A 234 3.81 0.54 31.83
C GLU A 234 2.60 -0.19 32.43
N GLU A 235 1.40 0.05 31.87
CA GLU A 235 0.15 -0.55 32.34
C GLU A 235 -0.59 -1.24 31.20
N SER A 236 -1.48 -2.17 31.53
CA SER A 236 -2.36 -2.78 30.53
C SER A 236 -3.35 -1.77 29.96
N PHE A 237 -3.76 -2.00 28.71
CA PHE A 237 -4.63 -1.09 27.97
C PHE A 237 -5.41 -1.83 26.90
N THR A 238 -6.42 -1.16 26.35
CA THR A 238 -7.20 -1.65 25.21
C THR A 238 -6.91 -0.77 23.99
N LEU A 239 -6.40 -1.37 22.91
CA LEU A 239 -6.38 -0.76 21.58
C LEU A 239 -7.75 -0.90 20.93
N GLU A 240 -8.27 0.17 20.37
CA GLU A 240 -9.46 0.19 19.53
C GLU A 240 -9.04 0.56 18.11
N ILE A 241 -9.23 -0.35 17.16
CA ILE A 241 -8.73 -0.24 15.78
C ILE A 241 -9.91 -0.40 14.82
N TRP A 242 -10.02 0.44 13.81
CA TRP A 242 -11.10 0.36 12.83
C TRP A 242 -10.65 0.83 11.43
N ILE A 243 -11.38 0.42 10.41
CA ILE A 243 -11.17 0.85 9.01
C ILE A 243 -12.29 1.82 8.67
N ASP A 244 -11.96 3.01 8.17
CA ASP A 244 -12.92 4.07 7.78
C ASP A 244 -14.02 4.32 8.83
N SER A 245 -15.27 4.00 8.50
CA SER A 245 -16.45 4.10 9.37
C SER A 245 -16.99 2.74 9.81
N TYR A 246 -16.24 1.65 9.57
CA TYR A 246 -16.65 0.29 9.96
C TYR A 246 -16.42 0.04 11.45
N SER A 247 -17.04 -1.02 11.97
CA SER A 247 -16.98 -1.39 13.39
C SER A 247 -15.54 -1.60 13.87
N SER A 248 -15.23 -1.09 15.06
CA SER A 248 -13.91 -1.25 15.67
C SER A 248 -13.68 -2.63 16.26
N LYS A 249 -12.44 -3.12 16.16
CA LYS A 249 -11.91 -4.26 16.92
C LYS A 249 -11.18 -3.76 18.17
N LYS A 250 -11.48 -4.34 19.32
CA LYS A 250 -10.79 -4.07 20.59
C LYS A 250 -9.78 -5.16 20.91
N LEU A 251 -8.57 -4.78 21.29
CA LEU A 251 -7.47 -5.67 21.63
C LEU A 251 -6.89 -5.29 22.99
N ASN A 252 -6.99 -6.19 23.97
CA ASN A 252 -6.33 -6.00 25.25
C ASN A 252 -4.82 -6.29 25.11
N ARG A 253 -4.00 -5.42 25.67
CA ARG A 253 -2.54 -5.47 25.60
C ARG A 253 -1.95 -5.31 27.00
N GLU A 254 -0.95 -6.13 27.28
CA GLU A 254 -0.13 -6.02 28.47
C GLU A 254 0.90 -4.89 28.34
N SER A 255 1.43 -4.45 29.47
CA SER A 255 2.50 -3.47 29.52
C SER A 255 3.85 -4.00 29.04
N GLY A 256 4.85 -3.12 28.94
CA GLY A 256 6.25 -3.47 28.75
C GLY A 256 6.82 -3.21 27.36
N SER A 257 6.09 -2.53 26.47
CA SER A 257 6.60 -2.15 25.14
C SER A 257 6.19 -0.74 24.74
N SER A 258 6.93 -0.11 23.84
CA SER A 258 6.51 1.11 23.13
C SER A 258 5.89 0.79 21.75
N ILE A 259 5.92 -0.47 21.31
CA ILE A 259 5.42 -0.91 20.01
C ILE A 259 4.60 -2.18 20.18
N TYR A 260 3.38 -2.16 19.62
CA TYR A 260 2.44 -3.27 19.73
C TYR A 260 1.95 -3.69 18.36
N GLN A 261 1.96 -5.01 18.12
CA GLN A 261 1.40 -5.58 16.91
C GLN A 261 -0.13 -5.54 16.94
N TYR A 262 -0.77 -5.44 15.78
CA TYR A 262 -2.21 -5.60 15.63
C TYR A 262 -2.57 -6.42 14.38
N SER A 263 -3.79 -6.93 14.38
CA SER A 263 -4.41 -7.57 13.21
C SER A 263 -5.91 -7.27 13.22
N ILE A 264 -6.42 -6.77 12.10
CA ILE A 264 -7.83 -6.43 11.88
C ILE A 264 -8.34 -7.09 10.60
N SER A 265 -9.55 -7.64 10.62
CA SER A 265 -10.19 -8.21 9.43
C SER A 265 -10.67 -7.09 8.51
N ILE A 266 -10.49 -7.27 7.21
CA ILE A 266 -11.03 -6.36 6.20
C ILE A 266 -12.54 -6.62 6.07
N PRO A 267 -13.42 -5.60 6.23
CA PRO A 267 -14.85 -5.76 6.05
C PRO A 267 -15.17 -6.30 4.65
N SER A 268 -16.11 -7.25 4.55
CA SER A 268 -16.53 -7.83 3.26
C SER A 268 -17.14 -6.80 2.31
N GLU A 269 -17.70 -5.72 2.86
CA GLU A 269 -18.34 -4.64 2.13
C GLU A 269 -17.35 -3.54 1.72
N LEU A 270 -16.08 -3.63 2.13
CA LEU A 270 -15.07 -2.62 1.80
C LEU A 270 -14.85 -2.57 0.28
N THR A 271 -15.19 -1.43 -0.31
CA THR A 271 -15.03 -1.22 -1.76
C THR A 271 -13.56 -1.07 -2.13
N LYS A 272 -13.22 -1.12 -3.42
CA LYS A 272 -11.88 -0.69 -3.88
C LYS A 272 -11.65 0.79 -3.58
N GLY A 273 -10.39 1.18 -3.41
CA GLY A 273 -10.02 2.59 -3.26
C GLY A 273 -8.93 2.81 -2.23
N ASN A 274 -8.81 4.07 -1.81
CA ASN A 274 -7.93 4.48 -0.73
C ASN A 274 -8.74 4.48 0.58
N HIS A 275 -8.20 3.84 1.60
CA HIS A 275 -8.85 3.64 2.89
C HIS A 275 -7.90 4.03 4.02
N LYS A 276 -8.45 4.25 5.22
CA LYS A 276 -7.68 4.55 6.42
C LYS A 276 -7.96 3.54 7.52
N ILE A 277 -6.88 3.07 8.13
CA ILE A 277 -6.95 2.38 9.42
C ILE A 277 -6.71 3.41 10.50
N TYR A 278 -7.58 3.45 11.49
CA TYR A 278 -7.48 4.32 12.64
C TYR A 278 -7.23 3.50 13.90
N CYS A 279 -6.56 4.12 14.86
CA CYS A 279 -6.31 3.53 16.16
C CYS A 279 -6.33 4.59 17.26
N LYS A 280 -6.93 4.24 18.38
CA LYS A 280 -6.82 4.94 19.67
C LYS A 280 -6.67 3.89 20.76
N PHE A 281 -6.24 4.30 21.95
CA PHE A 281 -6.25 3.41 23.11
C PHE A 281 -7.01 4.02 24.29
N SER A 282 -7.46 3.15 25.18
CA SER A 282 -8.00 3.51 26.49
C SER A 282 -7.41 2.63 27.58
N ASP A 283 -7.21 3.18 28.76
CA ASP A 283 -6.84 2.42 29.96
C ASP A 283 -8.03 2.21 30.91
N SER A 284 -7.78 1.51 32.02
CA SER A 284 -8.78 1.24 33.08
C SER A 284 -9.23 2.49 33.84
N TYR A 285 -8.50 3.61 33.71
CA TYR A 285 -8.73 4.86 34.46
C TYR A 285 -9.50 5.90 33.64
N THR A 286 -10.20 5.48 32.59
CA THR A 286 -10.98 6.32 31.67
C THR A 286 -10.17 7.23 30.75
N PHE A 287 -8.84 7.12 30.74
CA PHE A 287 -8.02 7.90 29.80
C PHE A 287 -8.28 7.42 28.36
N ARG A 288 -8.34 8.38 27.43
CA ARG A 288 -8.40 8.12 25.99
C ARG A 288 -7.30 8.89 25.30
N SER A 289 -6.58 8.21 24.43
CA SER A 289 -5.49 8.81 23.67
C SER A 289 -5.96 9.67 22.50
N ASN A 290 -5.01 10.32 21.85
CA ASN A 290 -5.17 10.79 20.48
C ASN A 290 -5.47 9.61 19.52
N THR A 291 -6.05 9.93 18.37
CA THR A 291 -6.24 8.98 17.26
C THR A 291 -5.09 9.12 16.27
N VAL A 292 -4.52 8.00 15.83
CA VAL A 292 -3.56 7.93 14.72
C VAL A 292 -4.18 7.17 13.56
N SER A 293 -3.71 7.43 12.34
CA SER A 293 -4.20 6.75 11.14
C SER A 293 -3.09 6.43 10.14
N VAL A 294 -3.31 5.39 9.33
CA VAL A 294 -2.47 5.03 8.17
C VAL A 294 -3.33 4.72 6.95
N GLU A 295 -2.88 5.19 5.80
CA GLU A 295 -3.55 4.96 4.51
C GLU A 295 -3.12 3.63 3.87
N PHE A 296 -4.06 2.94 3.23
CA PHE A 296 -3.80 1.79 2.37
C PHE A 296 -4.72 1.80 1.15
N LYS A 297 -4.36 1.05 0.11
CA LYS A 297 -5.14 0.90 -1.11
C LYS A 297 -5.71 -0.51 -1.22
N TYR A 298 -7.01 -0.63 -1.47
CA TYR A 298 -7.69 -1.91 -1.71
C TYR A 298 -8.00 -2.05 -3.20
N LEU A 299 -7.45 -3.09 -3.83
CA LEU A 299 -7.36 -3.26 -5.28
C LEU A 299 -8.03 -4.55 -5.73
N TYR A 300 -8.59 -4.59 -6.94
CA TYR A 300 -8.92 -5.87 -7.57
C TYR A 300 -7.65 -6.59 -8.02
N PRO A 301 -7.63 -7.93 -8.00
CA PRO A 301 -6.53 -8.67 -8.61
C PRO A 301 -6.48 -8.38 -10.11
N PHE A 302 -5.27 -8.31 -10.68
CA PHE A 302 -5.08 -8.25 -12.12
C PHE A 302 -4.52 -9.59 -12.60
N SER A 303 -5.36 -10.38 -13.27
CA SER A 303 -5.02 -11.73 -13.70
C SER A 303 -5.55 -12.02 -15.10
N LEU A 304 -4.87 -12.91 -15.81
CA LEU A 304 -5.22 -13.36 -17.15
C LEU A 304 -5.02 -14.86 -17.23
N GLU A 305 -5.99 -15.55 -17.82
CA GLU A 305 -5.94 -16.94 -18.20
C GLU A 305 -6.11 -17.05 -19.73
N LEU A 306 -5.32 -17.93 -20.33
CA LEU A 306 -5.28 -18.17 -21.76
C LEU A 306 -5.95 -19.51 -22.07
N SER A 307 -6.96 -19.50 -22.93
CA SER A 307 -7.59 -20.73 -23.43
C SER A 307 -6.67 -21.49 -24.39
N ASN A 308 -6.99 -22.77 -24.63
CA ASN A 308 -6.26 -23.57 -25.61
C ASN A 308 -6.35 -22.93 -27.01
N LEU A 309 -5.29 -23.11 -27.81
CA LEU A 309 -5.29 -22.64 -29.19
C LEU A 309 -6.32 -23.41 -30.00
N GLU A 310 -7.01 -22.73 -30.92
CA GLU A 310 -7.94 -23.36 -31.87
C GLU A 310 -7.19 -24.25 -32.88
N LYS A 311 -5.96 -23.87 -33.21
CA LYS A 311 -5.06 -24.57 -34.14
C LYS A 311 -3.68 -24.69 -33.51
N SER A 312 -3.05 -25.86 -33.64
CA SER A 312 -1.71 -26.15 -33.09
C SER A 312 -0.59 -26.13 -34.13
N GLU A 313 -0.91 -25.98 -35.41
CA GLU A 313 0.04 -26.03 -36.53
C GLU A 313 -0.20 -24.86 -37.48
N TYR A 314 0.86 -24.16 -37.87
CA TYR A 314 0.80 -22.93 -38.68
C TYR A 314 1.85 -22.97 -39.78
N ASN A 315 1.53 -22.42 -40.96
CA ASN A 315 2.43 -22.35 -42.12
C ASN A 315 2.83 -20.90 -42.43
N LYS A 316 4.12 -20.67 -42.74
CA LYS A 316 4.76 -19.35 -42.84
C LYS A 316 4.04 -18.30 -43.69
N THR A 317 3.58 -18.67 -44.89
CA THR A 317 2.92 -17.71 -45.79
C THR A 317 1.39 -17.78 -45.75
N ILE A 318 0.82 -18.94 -45.40
CA ILE A 318 -0.64 -19.14 -45.39
C ILE A 318 -1.25 -18.57 -44.12
N ASP A 319 -0.65 -18.87 -42.97
CA ASP A 319 -1.17 -18.47 -41.68
C ASP A 319 -0.45 -17.20 -41.20
N LYS A 320 -1.13 -16.06 -41.31
CA LYS A 320 -0.57 -14.76 -40.86
C LYS A 320 -0.90 -14.41 -39.40
N ARG A 321 -1.75 -15.19 -38.74
CA ARG A 321 -2.27 -14.87 -37.41
C ARG A 321 -2.67 -16.09 -36.60
N ILE A 322 -2.40 -16.03 -35.29
CA ILE A 322 -2.79 -17.03 -34.29
C ILE A 322 -4.02 -16.50 -33.56
N LYS A 323 -5.13 -17.22 -33.61
CA LYS A 323 -6.33 -16.84 -32.85
C LYS A 323 -6.15 -17.19 -31.38
N LEU A 324 -6.40 -16.22 -30.52
CA LEU A 324 -6.24 -16.32 -29.07
C LEU A 324 -7.55 -15.94 -28.39
N SER A 325 -7.85 -16.63 -27.29
CA SER A 325 -8.97 -16.27 -26.42
C SER A 325 -8.65 -16.57 -24.97
N GLY A 326 -9.36 -15.93 -24.05
CA GLY A 326 -9.15 -16.14 -22.63
C GLY A 326 -10.03 -15.27 -21.77
N SER A 327 -9.72 -15.25 -20.48
CA SER A 327 -10.48 -14.48 -19.49
C SER A 327 -9.61 -14.03 -18.33
N GLY A 328 -10.11 -13.14 -17.49
CA GLY A 328 -9.35 -12.67 -16.35
C GLY A 328 -10.12 -11.70 -15.46
N VAL A 329 -9.40 -11.12 -14.50
CA VAL A 329 -9.89 -10.05 -13.63
C VAL A 329 -9.06 -8.80 -13.90
N TYR A 330 -9.71 -7.63 -13.92
CA TYR A 330 -9.05 -6.36 -14.21
C TYR A 330 -9.36 -5.29 -13.15
N SER A 331 -8.33 -4.52 -12.80
CA SER A 331 -8.42 -3.43 -11.83
C SER A 331 -8.75 -2.08 -12.48
N GLU A 332 -8.19 -1.82 -13.66
CA GLU A 332 -8.30 -0.56 -14.40
C GLU A 332 -8.21 -0.76 -15.94
N GLY A 333 -8.01 0.33 -16.69
CA GLY A 333 -7.72 0.24 -18.12
C GLY A 333 -6.51 -0.65 -18.39
N PHE A 334 -6.59 -1.52 -19.40
CA PHE A 334 -5.51 -2.43 -19.75
C PHE A 334 -5.55 -2.76 -21.24
N SER A 335 -4.40 -3.19 -21.75
CA SER A 335 -4.20 -3.73 -23.10
C SER A 335 -3.65 -5.15 -23.02
N ILE A 336 -3.95 -5.96 -24.03
CA ILE A 336 -3.38 -7.31 -24.17
C ILE A 336 -2.17 -7.22 -25.09
N ILE A 337 -1.08 -7.86 -24.69
CA ILE A 337 0.14 -7.99 -25.49
C ILE A 337 0.36 -9.47 -25.79
N CYS A 338 0.93 -9.77 -26.95
CA CYS A 338 1.38 -11.10 -27.29
C CYS A 338 2.83 -11.12 -27.79
N ARG A 339 3.49 -12.27 -27.65
CA ARG A 339 4.80 -12.56 -28.24
C ARG A 339 4.84 -14.00 -28.74
N ILE A 340 5.69 -14.28 -29.71
CA ILE A 340 5.94 -15.61 -30.25
C ILE A 340 7.42 -15.95 -30.04
N GLY A 341 7.72 -16.93 -29.20
CA GLY A 341 9.09 -17.15 -28.70
C GLY A 341 9.60 -15.90 -27.96
N GLU A 342 10.74 -15.38 -28.38
CA GLU A 342 11.33 -14.14 -27.85
C GLU A 342 10.92 -12.88 -28.63
N ILE A 343 9.98 -13.02 -29.56
CA ILE A 343 9.62 -11.98 -30.51
C ILE A 343 8.30 -11.32 -30.10
N ASN A 344 8.34 -10.03 -29.76
CA ASN A 344 7.12 -9.25 -29.53
C ASN A 344 6.28 -9.18 -30.80
N SER A 345 4.97 -9.34 -30.65
CA SER A 345 4.03 -9.24 -31.77
C SER A 345 2.85 -8.33 -31.42
N THR A 346 2.04 -8.03 -32.43
CA THR A 346 0.84 -7.20 -32.28
C THR A 346 -0.35 -8.09 -31.98
N PHE A 347 -1.08 -7.76 -30.93
CA PHE A 347 -2.37 -8.36 -30.63
C PHE A 347 -3.50 -7.49 -31.21
N GLU A 348 -4.29 -8.07 -32.10
CA GLU A 348 -5.47 -7.47 -32.70
C GLU A 348 -6.72 -8.02 -32.03
N GLY A 349 -7.25 -7.28 -31.05
CA GLY A 349 -8.47 -7.64 -30.37
C GLY A 349 -8.82 -6.68 -29.25
N ASN A 350 -10.09 -6.67 -28.85
CA ASN A 350 -10.59 -5.84 -27.77
C ASN A 350 -11.18 -6.73 -26.66
N PRO A 351 -10.71 -6.61 -25.40
CA PRO A 351 -11.32 -7.29 -24.28
C PRO A 351 -12.75 -6.80 -24.03
N ILE A 352 -13.68 -7.72 -23.80
CA ILE A 352 -15.04 -7.43 -23.34
C ILE A 352 -15.03 -7.41 -21.81
N LYS A 353 -15.39 -6.27 -21.22
CA LYS A 353 -15.27 -6.01 -19.78
C LYS A 353 -16.64 -6.00 -19.10
N ASN A 354 -16.77 -6.72 -17.99
CA ASN A 354 -17.90 -6.61 -17.07
C ASN A 354 -17.48 -5.76 -15.87
N THR A 355 -18.01 -4.54 -15.79
CA THR A 355 -17.65 -3.54 -14.76
C THR A 355 -18.14 -3.89 -13.37
N GLU A 356 -19.22 -4.65 -13.23
CA GLU A 356 -19.78 -5.02 -11.92
C GLU A 356 -18.91 -6.09 -11.22
N THR A 357 -18.48 -7.07 -11.99
CA THR A 357 -17.69 -8.21 -11.50
C THR A 357 -16.19 -8.00 -11.60
N HIS A 358 -15.76 -6.95 -12.31
CA HIS A 358 -14.36 -6.71 -12.66
C HIS A 358 -13.72 -7.84 -13.47
N ARG A 359 -14.53 -8.62 -14.20
CA ARG A 359 -14.05 -9.71 -15.06
C ARG A 359 -14.02 -9.29 -16.52
N PHE A 360 -13.10 -9.87 -17.28
CA PHE A 360 -13.06 -9.70 -18.72
C PHE A 360 -12.94 -11.03 -19.43
N THR A 361 -13.39 -11.06 -20.68
CA THR A 361 -13.04 -12.07 -21.67
C THR A 361 -12.37 -11.39 -22.84
N PHE A 362 -11.54 -12.10 -23.59
CA PHE A 362 -10.96 -11.58 -24.81
C PHE A 362 -10.96 -12.63 -25.91
N SER A 363 -11.05 -12.16 -27.14
CA SER A 363 -10.84 -12.94 -28.35
C SER A 363 -10.19 -12.02 -29.37
N GLY A 364 -9.13 -12.50 -30.01
CA GLY A 364 -8.37 -11.70 -30.98
C GLY A 364 -7.30 -12.53 -31.66
N PHE A 365 -6.38 -11.84 -32.31
CA PHE A 365 -5.33 -12.45 -33.10
C PHE A 365 -3.96 -11.94 -32.68
N CYS A 366 -3.00 -12.83 -32.49
CA CYS A 366 -1.59 -12.46 -32.46
C CYS A 366 -1.01 -12.61 -33.85
N LEU A 367 -0.45 -11.54 -34.41
CA LEU A 367 0.16 -11.61 -35.74
C LEU A 367 1.39 -12.50 -35.72
N ILE A 368 1.62 -13.25 -36.80
CA ILE A 368 2.87 -14.00 -36.99
C ILE A 368 3.82 -13.08 -37.75
N PRO A 369 4.94 -12.62 -37.16
CA PRO A 369 5.87 -11.75 -37.85
C PRO A 369 6.58 -12.45 -39.00
N ASP A 370 6.78 -11.78 -40.14
CA ASP A 370 7.35 -12.38 -41.36
C ASP A 370 8.80 -12.88 -41.19
N TYR A 371 9.53 -12.40 -40.17
CA TYR A 371 10.89 -12.86 -39.86
C TYR A 371 10.93 -14.17 -39.06
N ILE A 372 9.78 -14.72 -38.65
CA ILE A 372 9.71 -16.12 -38.21
C ILE A 372 9.77 -17.00 -39.47
N SER A 373 10.96 -17.50 -39.79
CA SER A 373 11.21 -18.27 -41.01
C SER A 373 11.64 -19.72 -40.77
N LYS A 374 12.03 -20.06 -39.53
CA LYS A 374 12.54 -21.38 -39.19
C LYS A 374 11.42 -22.30 -38.72
N GLU A 375 11.39 -23.52 -39.26
CA GLU A 375 10.52 -24.57 -38.73
C GLU A 375 10.92 -24.95 -37.31
N ASN A 376 9.98 -24.84 -36.37
CA ASN A 376 10.22 -25.19 -34.97
C ASN A 376 8.90 -25.31 -34.20
N GLU A 377 8.99 -25.81 -32.97
CA GLU A 377 7.96 -25.58 -31.95
C GLU A 377 8.18 -24.21 -31.30
N TYR A 378 7.15 -23.37 -31.33
CA TYR A 378 7.14 -22.03 -30.75
C TYR A 378 6.15 -21.94 -29.58
N LEU A 379 6.39 -20.98 -28.70
CA LEU A 379 5.44 -20.59 -27.65
C LEU A 379 4.80 -19.26 -28.04
N VAL A 380 3.47 -19.20 -28.05
CA VAL A 380 2.76 -17.92 -28.04
C VAL A 380 2.46 -17.56 -26.58
N THR A 381 2.99 -16.44 -26.10
CA THR A 381 2.75 -15.94 -24.74
C THR A 381 1.87 -14.70 -24.79
N VAL A 382 0.90 -14.61 -23.89
CA VAL A 382 -0.04 -13.50 -23.75
C VAL A 382 0.00 -12.96 -22.33
N TRP A 383 -0.04 -11.65 -22.17
CA TRP A 383 -0.20 -10.99 -20.87
C TRP A 383 -0.99 -9.69 -21.01
N GLY A 384 -1.60 -9.25 -19.92
CA GLY A 384 -2.21 -7.93 -19.81
C GLY A 384 -1.20 -6.93 -19.25
N ILE A 385 -1.25 -5.68 -19.74
CA ILE A 385 -0.59 -4.53 -19.14
C ILE A 385 -1.62 -3.45 -18.84
N THR A 386 -1.63 -2.91 -17.63
CA THR A 386 -2.49 -1.78 -17.28
C THR A 386 -2.02 -0.48 -17.94
N THR A 387 -2.93 0.44 -18.20
CA THR A 387 -2.64 1.70 -18.90
C THR A 387 -1.96 2.73 -18.02
N ASN A 388 -2.28 2.77 -16.71
CA ASN A 388 -1.83 3.85 -15.84
C ASN A 388 -0.56 3.47 -15.07
N ASN A 389 -0.56 2.34 -14.38
CA ASN A 389 0.56 1.93 -13.51
C ASN A 389 1.53 0.93 -14.17
N ARG A 390 1.26 0.47 -15.40
CA ARG A 390 2.10 -0.49 -16.17
C ARG A 390 2.32 -1.82 -15.45
N GLU A 391 1.43 -2.21 -14.54
CA GLU A 391 1.42 -3.54 -13.94
C GLU A 391 1.11 -4.58 -15.02
N CYS A 392 1.85 -5.69 -14.98
CA CYS A 392 1.71 -6.80 -15.91
C CYS A 392 1.12 -8.02 -15.20
N THR A 393 0.22 -8.73 -15.88
CA THR A 393 -0.13 -10.09 -15.46
C THR A 393 1.06 -11.03 -15.69
N VAL A 394 1.06 -12.16 -15.00
CA VAL A 394 1.95 -13.27 -15.36
C VAL A 394 1.65 -13.71 -16.81
N GLY A 395 2.70 -13.90 -17.62
CA GLY A 395 2.56 -14.36 -18.99
C GLY A 395 2.04 -15.81 -19.05
N LYS A 396 1.02 -16.04 -19.88
CA LYS A 396 0.44 -17.37 -20.13
C LYS A 396 0.82 -17.82 -21.53
N SER A 397 1.29 -19.06 -21.66
CA SER A 397 1.85 -19.56 -22.91
C SER A 397 1.15 -20.81 -23.40
N GLN A 398 1.07 -20.95 -24.73
CA GLN A 398 0.64 -22.17 -25.42
C GLN A 398 1.65 -22.52 -26.51
N LYS A 399 1.81 -23.82 -26.78
CA LYS A 399 2.72 -24.32 -27.82
C LYS A 399 2.01 -24.45 -29.16
N PHE A 400 2.72 -24.17 -30.24
CA PHE A 400 2.31 -24.51 -31.59
C PHE A 400 3.53 -24.88 -32.44
N ARG A 401 3.31 -25.62 -33.52
CA ARG A 401 4.34 -25.95 -34.51
C ARG A 401 4.21 -25.04 -35.71
N PHE A 402 5.35 -24.54 -36.17
CA PHE A 402 5.44 -23.68 -37.33
C PHE A 402 6.21 -24.40 -38.44
N TYR A 403 5.63 -24.45 -39.62
CA TYR A 403 6.12 -25.17 -40.78
C TYR A 403 6.33 -24.21 -41.97
N ARG A 404 7.28 -24.57 -42.82
CA ARG A 404 7.38 -23.97 -44.16
C ARG A 404 6.33 -24.60 -45.07
N ASN A 405 5.94 -23.85 -46.09
CA ASN A 405 5.05 -24.41 -47.09
C ASN A 405 5.81 -25.44 -47.94
N TYR A 406 5.14 -26.52 -48.34
CA TYR A 406 5.74 -27.47 -49.26
C TYR A 406 5.83 -26.84 -50.65
N PRO A 407 7.00 -26.89 -51.30
CA PRO A 407 7.12 -26.48 -52.68
C PRO A 407 6.29 -27.40 -53.59
N ALA A 408 5.96 -26.95 -54.80
CA ALA A 408 5.25 -27.73 -55.79
C ALA A 408 6.12 -27.90 -57.04
N LEU A 409 6.26 -29.14 -57.50
CA LEU A 409 6.99 -29.51 -58.72
C LEU A 409 6.00 -30.03 -59.77
N GLU A 410 5.91 -29.34 -60.89
CA GLU A 410 5.08 -29.72 -62.03
C GLU A 410 5.99 -30.00 -63.22
N VAL A 411 5.95 -31.21 -63.77
CA VAL A 411 6.76 -31.56 -64.94
C VAL A 411 5.88 -31.56 -66.18
N THR A 412 6.28 -30.82 -67.20
CA THR A 412 5.57 -30.79 -68.49
C THR A 412 5.70 -32.15 -69.17
N PRO A 413 4.60 -32.80 -69.55
CA PRO A 413 4.66 -34.04 -70.32
C PRO A 413 5.44 -33.83 -71.61
N LEU A 414 6.40 -34.72 -71.91
CA LEU A 414 7.12 -34.66 -73.19
C LEU A 414 6.19 -35.07 -74.33
N THR A 415 6.17 -34.28 -75.40
CA THR A 415 5.39 -34.56 -76.61
C THR A 415 6.04 -35.62 -77.51
N THR A 416 7.35 -35.88 -77.35
CA THR A 416 8.09 -36.94 -78.05
C THR A 416 8.13 -38.23 -77.23
N ARG A 417 7.55 -39.31 -77.78
CA ARG A 417 7.41 -40.62 -77.12
C ARG A 417 8.52 -41.63 -77.44
N ARG A 418 9.51 -41.25 -78.25
CA ARG A 418 10.55 -42.14 -78.75
C ARG A 418 11.88 -41.42 -78.81
N PHE A 419 12.90 -42.03 -78.21
CA PHE A 419 14.30 -41.63 -78.35
C PHE A 419 15.04 -42.74 -79.08
N VAL A 420 15.89 -42.37 -80.05
CA VAL A 420 16.68 -43.29 -80.86
C VAL A 420 18.13 -43.26 -80.42
N ARG A 421 18.64 -44.40 -79.98
CA ARG A 421 20.02 -44.56 -79.53
C ARG A 421 21.01 -44.14 -80.62
N ASN A 422 22.03 -43.36 -80.25
CA ASN A 422 23.05 -42.74 -81.12
C ASN A 422 22.60 -41.52 -81.94
N LEU A 423 21.30 -41.26 -82.07
CA LEU A 423 20.79 -40.00 -82.63
C LEU A 423 20.47 -39.01 -81.50
N ASP A 424 19.83 -39.51 -80.44
CA ASP A 424 19.53 -38.74 -79.25
C ASP A 424 20.56 -39.06 -78.15
N SER A 425 21.25 -38.03 -77.67
CA SER A 425 22.17 -38.14 -76.53
C SER A 425 21.60 -37.53 -75.24
N ILE A 426 20.49 -36.78 -75.34
CA ILE A 426 19.91 -35.99 -74.26
C ILE A 426 18.38 -36.06 -74.30
N ILE A 427 17.77 -36.26 -73.13
CA ILE A 427 16.34 -36.04 -72.88
C ILE A 427 16.19 -34.65 -72.27
N SER A 428 15.51 -33.74 -72.97
CA SER A 428 15.17 -32.42 -72.42
C SER A 428 13.89 -32.51 -71.62
N VAL A 429 13.93 -32.15 -70.34
CA VAL A 429 12.77 -32.16 -69.46
C VAL A 429 12.50 -30.74 -68.96
N SER A 430 11.29 -30.26 -69.17
CA SER A 430 10.87 -28.93 -68.73
C SER A 430 9.66 -29.02 -67.81
N GLY A 431 9.44 -27.97 -67.03
CA GLY A 431 8.34 -27.90 -66.08
C GLY A 431 8.35 -26.59 -65.32
N TYR A 432 7.65 -26.58 -64.20
CA TYR A 432 7.56 -25.45 -63.29
C TYR A 432 7.84 -25.90 -61.86
N VAL A 433 8.47 -25.01 -61.10
CA VAL A 433 8.52 -25.10 -59.65
C VAL A 433 7.96 -23.83 -59.04
N SER A 434 7.25 -23.96 -57.94
CA SER A 434 6.78 -22.83 -57.13
C SER A 434 6.96 -23.15 -55.65
N ASP A 435 7.31 -22.16 -54.86
CA ASP A 435 7.34 -22.23 -53.41
C ASP A 435 6.53 -21.06 -52.87
N GLN A 436 5.54 -21.35 -52.02
CA GLN A 436 4.71 -20.31 -51.42
C GLN A 436 5.47 -19.48 -50.38
N ASP A 437 6.65 -19.93 -49.94
CA ASP A 437 7.49 -19.14 -49.03
C ASP A 437 8.30 -18.06 -49.77
N GLY A 438 8.56 -18.23 -51.07
CA GLY A 438 9.13 -17.19 -51.94
C GLY A 438 10.56 -16.75 -51.58
N ASP A 439 11.29 -17.54 -50.79
CA ASP A 439 12.61 -17.16 -50.26
C ASP A 439 13.68 -18.26 -50.30
N ASP A 440 13.52 -19.23 -51.21
CA ASP A 440 14.41 -20.39 -51.34
C ASP A 440 15.04 -20.53 -52.73
N GLU A 441 16.16 -21.24 -52.77
CA GLU A 441 16.80 -21.69 -54.01
C GLU A 441 16.45 -23.16 -54.24
N VAL A 442 15.87 -23.46 -55.40
CA VAL A 442 15.50 -24.81 -55.78
C VAL A 442 16.53 -25.43 -56.68
N LYS A 443 16.99 -26.63 -56.33
CA LYS A 443 17.79 -27.47 -57.22
C LYS A 443 16.93 -28.55 -57.85
N ILE A 444 16.71 -28.45 -59.15
CA ILE A 444 16.02 -29.48 -59.94
C ILE A 444 17.04 -30.46 -60.49
N ASN A 445 16.81 -31.75 -60.27
CA ASN A 445 17.63 -32.84 -60.77
C ASN A 445 16.78 -33.84 -61.54
N GLY A 446 17.39 -34.55 -62.49
CA GLY A 446 16.74 -35.62 -63.24
C GLY A 446 17.65 -36.81 -63.48
N PHE A 447 17.09 -38.03 -63.51
CA PHE A 447 17.81 -39.25 -63.84
C PHE A 447 16.90 -40.32 -64.43
N ILE A 448 17.49 -41.28 -65.14
CA ILE A 448 16.82 -42.48 -65.65
C ILE A 448 16.86 -43.57 -64.57
N GLU A 449 15.71 -44.17 -64.26
CA GLU A 449 15.58 -45.25 -63.27
C GLU A 449 16.54 -46.41 -63.60
N GLY A 450 17.29 -46.89 -62.60
CA GLY A 450 18.34 -47.90 -62.80
C GLY A 450 19.69 -47.34 -63.24
N TYR A 451 19.78 -46.05 -63.59
CA TYR A 451 21.00 -45.39 -64.07
C TYR A 451 21.26 -44.08 -63.32
N PRO A 452 21.60 -44.10 -62.02
CA PRO A 452 21.82 -42.89 -61.21
C PRO A 452 22.96 -42.02 -61.73
N ASN A 453 23.95 -42.60 -62.42
CA ASN A 453 25.05 -41.88 -63.06
C ASN A 453 24.63 -41.08 -64.32
N SER A 454 23.35 -41.12 -64.71
CA SER A 454 22.79 -40.22 -65.74
C SER A 454 22.60 -38.78 -65.23
N GLN A 455 22.78 -38.53 -63.93
CA GLN A 455 22.86 -37.20 -63.35
C GLN A 455 24.16 -36.52 -63.78
N THR A 456 24.11 -35.68 -64.81
CA THR A 456 25.24 -34.84 -65.19
C THR A 456 25.08 -33.44 -64.57
N PRO A 457 26.14 -32.61 -64.48
CA PRO A 457 26.01 -31.22 -64.05
C PRO A 457 25.01 -30.40 -64.89
N GLN A 458 24.77 -30.80 -66.14
CA GLN A 458 23.78 -30.21 -67.05
C GLN A 458 22.34 -30.64 -66.73
N SER A 459 22.16 -31.67 -65.89
CA SER A 459 20.86 -32.14 -65.37
C SER A 459 20.44 -31.40 -64.09
N ILE A 460 21.24 -30.43 -63.64
CA ILE A 460 21.01 -29.63 -62.43
C ILE A 460 20.65 -28.19 -62.84
N SER A 461 19.46 -27.74 -62.48
CA SER A 461 19.08 -26.33 -62.59
C SER A 461 18.88 -25.76 -61.19
N SER A 462 19.61 -24.67 -60.88
CA SER A 462 19.40 -23.89 -59.66
C SER A 462 18.51 -22.71 -60.01
N ILE A 463 17.35 -22.63 -59.38
CA ILE A 463 16.32 -21.64 -59.67
C ILE A 463 16.04 -20.86 -58.40
N PRO A 464 16.41 -19.57 -58.33
CA PRO A 464 15.98 -18.73 -57.23
C PRO A 464 14.47 -18.51 -57.32
N ILE A 465 13.75 -18.84 -56.26
CA ILE A 465 12.33 -18.48 -56.13
C ILE A 465 12.28 -17.24 -55.25
N SER A 466 11.97 -16.11 -55.88
CA SER A 466 11.89 -14.80 -55.23
C SER A 466 10.47 -14.28 -55.10
N ASP A 467 9.49 -15.00 -55.64
CA ASP A 467 8.10 -14.60 -55.67
C ASP A 467 7.17 -15.83 -55.66
N LEU A 468 5.86 -15.60 -55.69
CA LEU A 468 4.84 -16.65 -55.63
C LEU A 468 4.51 -17.26 -57.00
N GLU A 469 5.16 -16.80 -58.08
CA GLU A 469 4.89 -17.28 -59.43
C GLU A 469 5.54 -18.64 -59.69
N LYS A 470 5.06 -19.30 -60.75
CA LYS A 470 5.67 -20.53 -61.22
C LYS A 470 6.94 -20.23 -62.01
N HIS A 471 8.09 -20.70 -61.51
CA HIS A 471 9.36 -20.55 -62.19
C HIS A 471 9.61 -21.74 -63.13
N LYS A 472 9.84 -21.43 -64.41
CA LYS A 472 10.11 -22.45 -65.41
C LYS A 472 11.50 -23.04 -65.24
N PHE A 473 11.61 -24.36 -65.35
CA PHE A 473 12.88 -25.06 -65.43
C PHE A 473 13.03 -25.81 -66.76
N ASN A 474 14.27 -26.03 -67.16
CA ASN A 474 14.63 -26.93 -68.24
C ASN A 474 15.95 -27.62 -67.86
N ILE A 475 15.95 -28.95 -67.83
CA ILE A 475 17.12 -29.78 -67.53
C ILE A 475 17.39 -30.74 -68.67
N HIS A 476 18.65 -31.11 -68.84
CA HIS A 476 19.10 -32.05 -69.85
C HIS A 476 19.63 -33.32 -69.17
N ILE A 477 18.97 -34.45 -69.41
CA ILE A 477 19.35 -35.75 -68.84
C ILE A 477 20.06 -36.55 -69.93
N SER A 478 21.32 -36.92 -69.68
CA SER A 478 22.10 -37.69 -70.65
C SER A 478 21.60 -39.13 -70.74
N ILE A 479 21.43 -39.63 -71.96
CA ILE A 479 21.06 -41.03 -72.21
C ILE A 479 22.33 -41.89 -72.06
N PRO A 480 22.41 -42.83 -71.09
CA PRO A 480 23.57 -43.69 -70.93
C PRO A 480 23.81 -44.57 -72.15
N ASN A 481 25.08 -44.73 -72.54
CA ASN A 481 25.45 -45.60 -73.67
C ASN A 481 25.09 -47.07 -73.44
N ASN A 482 24.87 -47.49 -72.20
CA ASN A 482 24.48 -48.85 -71.81
C ASN A 482 22.97 -48.99 -71.48
N LEU A 483 22.15 -48.01 -71.85
CA LEU A 483 20.71 -48.09 -71.68
C LEU A 483 20.13 -49.14 -72.64
N SER A 484 19.45 -50.15 -72.10
CA SER A 484 18.79 -51.18 -72.91
C SER A 484 17.62 -50.60 -73.69
N GLN A 485 17.29 -51.19 -74.83
CA GLN A 485 16.04 -50.88 -75.52
C GLN A 485 14.85 -51.26 -74.61
N GLY A 486 13.85 -50.38 -74.47
CA GLY A 486 12.69 -50.65 -73.62
C GLY A 486 11.91 -49.41 -73.19
N VAL A 487 10.95 -49.61 -72.28
CA VAL A 487 10.28 -48.50 -71.61
C VAL A 487 11.05 -48.18 -70.33
N ASP A 488 11.61 -46.98 -70.26
CA ASP A 488 12.38 -46.48 -69.13
C ASP A 488 11.64 -45.34 -68.42
N LYS A 489 11.85 -45.21 -67.11
CA LYS A 489 11.28 -44.12 -66.32
C LYS A 489 12.31 -43.02 -66.09
N VAL A 490 11.89 -41.79 -66.32
CA VAL A 490 12.66 -40.60 -65.96
C VAL A 490 12.08 -40.05 -64.67
N ASN A 491 12.93 -39.94 -63.65
CA ASN A 491 12.57 -39.34 -62.38
C ASN A 491 13.14 -37.92 -62.32
N VAL A 492 12.26 -36.96 -62.06
CA VAL A 492 12.63 -35.56 -61.80
C VAL A 492 12.35 -35.30 -60.32
N PHE A 493 13.29 -34.67 -59.64
CA PHE A 493 13.08 -34.29 -58.25
C PHE A 493 13.68 -32.92 -57.96
N SER A 494 13.04 -32.19 -57.05
CA SER A 494 13.55 -30.94 -56.52
C SER A 494 14.14 -31.17 -55.13
N ILE A 495 15.25 -30.49 -54.84
CA ILE A 495 15.81 -30.35 -53.50
C ILE A 495 15.70 -28.88 -53.09
N ILE A 496 15.04 -28.63 -51.97
CA ILE A 496 14.81 -27.28 -51.43
C ILE A 496 15.10 -27.33 -49.94
N SER A 497 16.21 -26.72 -49.52
CA SER A 497 16.72 -26.69 -48.14
C SER A 497 16.86 -28.09 -47.48
N HIS A 498 15.73 -28.74 -47.14
CA HIS A 498 15.62 -30.07 -46.54
C HIS A 498 14.50 -30.97 -47.13
N PHE A 499 13.73 -30.51 -48.13
CA PHE A 499 12.67 -31.29 -48.77
C PHE A 499 13.11 -31.90 -50.09
N ILE A 500 12.70 -33.15 -50.33
CA ILE A 500 12.82 -33.83 -51.63
C ILE A 500 11.41 -34.09 -52.17
N ILE A 501 11.07 -33.47 -53.29
CA ILE A 501 9.80 -33.69 -53.98
C ILE A 501 10.09 -34.41 -55.29
N LYS A 502 9.39 -35.52 -55.55
CA LYS A 502 9.62 -36.38 -56.70
C LYS A 502 8.41 -36.38 -57.64
N SER A 503 8.68 -36.34 -58.94
CA SER A 503 7.73 -36.61 -60.00
C SER A 503 8.34 -37.63 -60.97
N THR A 504 7.54 -38.60 -61.41
CA THR A 504 7.99 -39.71 -62.26
C THR A 504 7.26 -39.69 -63.59
N LEU A 505 8.02 -39.83 -64.67
CA LEU A 505 7.54 -39.90 -66.04
C LEU A 505 7.99 -41.23 -66.68
N GLN A 506 7.22 -41.78 -67.62
CA GLN A 506 7.54 -43.04 -68.32
C GLN A 506 7.69 -42.81 -69.83
N TYR A 507 8.72 -43.41 -70.46
CA TYR A 507 9.05 -43.22 -71.88
C TYR A 507 9.57 -44.49 -72.55
N LEU A 508 9.43 -44.61 -73.87
CA LEU A 508 9.93 -45.75 -74.66
C LEU A 508 11.20 -45.34 -75.43
N ILE A 509 12.28 -46.11 -75.28
CA ILE A 509 13.56 -45.97 -75.99
C ILE A 509 13.71 -47.13 -76.95
N LEU A 510 13.93 -46.81 -78.22
CA LEU A 510 14.08 -47.80 -79.29
C LEU A 510 15.55 -47.83 -79.73
N SER A 511 16.10 -49.03 -79.94
CA SER A 511 17.36 -49.19 -80.66
C SER A 511 17.05 -49.53 -82.11
N GLU A 512 17.55 -48.74 -83.05
CA GLU A 512 17.62 -49.18 -84.44
C GLU A 512 18.84 -50.09 -84.60
N ASN A 513 18.59 -51.35 -84.98
CA ASN A 513 19.61 -52.22 -85.52
C ASN A 513 19.57 -52.14 -87.05
N HIS A 514 20.73 -51.80 -87.61
CA HIS A 514 21.20 -52.00 -88.98
C HIS A 514 20.51 -51.26 -90.13
N HIS A 515 21.26 -50.36 -90.77
CA HIS A 515 21.47 -50.37 -92.22
C HIS A 515 22.94 -50.02 -92.54
N PHE A 516 23.71 -51.01 -92.99
CA PHE A 516 24.86 -50.86 -93.90
C PHE A 516 24.44 -51.56 -95.21
N PRO A 517 24.83 -51.04 -96.37
CA PRO A 517 26.23 -51.12 -96.82
C PRO A 517 26.96 -49.80 -96.92
#